data_AF-A0A8S9B9K2-F1
#
_entry.id   AF-A0A8S9B9K2-F1
#
_cell.length_a   1.000
_cell.length_b   1.000
_cell.length_c   1.000
_cell.angle_alpha   90.00
_cell.angle_beta   90.00
_cell.angle_gamma   90.00
#
_symmetry.space_group_name_H-M   'P 1'
#
loop_
_entity.id
_entity.type
_entity.pdbx_description
1 polymer ?
#
loop_
_entity_poly.entity_id
_entity_poly.type
_entity_poly.pdbx_seq_one_letter_code
_entity_poly.pdbx_strand_id
1 'polypeptide(L)'
;MSAAAIEPLGEFPAPLLLPEDDLALDPRHPTQSLRSWIQAEYRNKVTPERKTLYLAVPPGYETDVDFAKKWAQPRPKSKLSGIEQPKAQDILEYLQAFYHGLPVKLFPQEELRFTSEFGDIDMPETDEKRQTIGLHFKESYMSKGIRTRPKPKGDYSHQLNLSDLLIATMWALPEDAYALVMLVEHDLYEDEEDEFVCGRAYGGSRVAVITTARYNPVLDGKQSVEREHAWPASHCTAYLDTMLEDGEQATRKRKRSAADNEVDGAKGDTAIQAAVSAHHALPSLEKSTSAALLSGLWLGRVCRTASHELGHCFGIGHCVYYACSMQGSASITEDARQPPYLCPVDLAKILHATGADVTERYQALLQYCEKHKDVHLFAAYGAWIRSRLRKLEIGV
;
A
#
# COMPACT_ATOMS: atom_id res chain seq x y z
N MET A 1 -7.91 32.42 9.61
CA MET A 1 -6.48 32.05 9.72
C MET A 1 -6.31 31.31 11.03
N SER A 2 -6.43 29.97 11.00
CA SER A 2 -6.07 29.14 12.16
C SER A 2 -4.57 28.88 12.04
N ALA A 3 -3.82 29.22 13.09
CA ALA A 3 -2.39 29.02 13.17
C ALA A 3 -2.11 27.53 12.96
N ALA A 4 -1.27 27.20 11.97
CA ALA A 4 -0.64 25.89 11.89
C ALA A 4 0.22 25.75 13.16
N ALA A 5 -0.36 25.16 14.20
CA ALA A 5 0.37 24.73 15.37
C ALA A 5 1.48 23.83 14.83
N ILE A 6 2.72 24.22 15.07
CA ILE A 6 3.88 23.36 14.83
C ILE A 6 3.61 22.11 15.65
N GLU A 7 3.32 21.00 14.96
CA GLU A 7 2.96 19.77 15.63
C GLU A 7 4.10 19.32 16.55
N PRO A 8 3.80 18.71 17.71
CA PRO A 8 4.81 18.36 18.68
C PRO A 8 5.89 17.44 18.08
N LEU A 9 7.16 17.79 18.34
CA LEU A 9 8.33 16.95 18.07
C LEU A 9 8.07 15.50 18.53
N GLY A 10 8.17 14.53 17.61
CA GLY A 10 8.16 13.10 17.91
C GLY A 10 6.91 12.30 17.53
N GLU A 11 5.89 12.91 16.92
CA GLU A 11 4.69 12.17 16.45
C GLU A 11 4.84 11.62 15.04
N PHE A 12 5.47 12.41 14.19
CA PHE A 12 5.78 12.13 12.80
C PHE A 12 7.31 12.20 12.67
N PRO A 13 8.04 11.06 12.75
CA PRO A 13 9.47 11.05 12.56
C PRO A 13 9.83 11.45 11.12
N ALA A 14 11.10 11.79 10.90
CA ALA A 14 11.63 11.93 9.54
C ALA A 14 11.56 10.58 8.79
N PRO A 15 11.59 10.58 7.44
CA PRO A 15 11.77 9.37 6.66
C PRO A 15 12.97 8.55 7.15
N LEU A 16 12.79 7.24 7.34
CA LEU A 16 13.91 6.32 7.54
C LEU A 16 14.51 5.99 6.17
N LEU A 17 15.72 6.48 5.91
CA LEU A 17 16.41 6.30 4.63
C LEU A 17 17.59 5.33 4.79
N LEU A 18 17.49 4.19 4.12
CA LEU A 18 18.56 3.22 3.95
C LEU A 18 19.13 3.29 2.51
N PRO A 19 20.32 2.72 2.25
CA PRO A 19 20.82 2.59 0.88
C PRO A 19 19.79 1.90 -0.03
N GLU A 20 19.70 2.34 -1.29
CA GLU A 20 18.75 1.84 -2.29
C GLU A 20 17.25 2.14 -2.04
N ASP A 21 16.91 2.89 -0.97
CA ASP A 21 15.55 3.41 -0.77
C ASP A 21 15.19 4.47 -1.82
N ASP A 22 13.90 4.64 -2.13
CA ASP A 22 13.38 5.56 -3.16
C ASP A 22 13.97 6.98 -3.02
N LEU A 23 13.91 7.55 -1.82
CA LEU A 23 14.44 8.88 -1.54
C LEU A 23 15.97 8.94 -1.42
N ALA A 24 16.63 7.80 -1.20
CA ALA A 24 18.09 7.72 -1.26
C ALA A 24 18.57 7.69 -2.72
N LEU A 25 17.82 7.04 -3.61
CA LEU A 25 18.06 6.99 -5.05
C LEU A 25 17.69 8.31 -5.75
N ASP A 26 16.64 8.99 -5.31
CA ASP A 26 16.27 10.34 -5.75
C ASP A 26 16.12 11.34 -4.59
N PRO A 27 17.24 11.85 -4.03
CA PRO A 27 17.20 12.85 -2.95
C PRO A 27 16.61 14.20 -3.36
N ARG A 28 16.38 14.42 -4.66
CA ARG A 28 15.81 15.65 -5.22
C ARG A 28 14.35 15.49 -5.62
N HIS A 29 13.70 14.40 -5.17
CA HIS A 29 12.28 14.19 -5.42
C HIS A 29 11.47 15.44 -5.07
N PRO A 30 10.58 15.92 -5.96
CA PRO A 30 9.94 17.21 -5.79
C PRO A 30 9.04 17.24 -4.56
N THR A 31 9.16 18.31 -3.79
CA THR A 31 8.27 18.57 -2.65
C THR A 31 6.86 18.94 -3.13
N GLN A 32 5.82 18.43 -2.46
CA GLN A 32 4.44 18.81 -2.76
C GLN A 32 3.72 19.32 -1.50
N SER A 33 3.66 20.63 -1.31
CA SER A 33 2.93 21.26 -0.20
C SER A 33 1.41 21.20 -0.41
N LEU A 34 0.61 21.49 0.63
CA LEU A 34 -0.84 21.67 0.46
C LEU A 34 -1.17 22.76 -0.56
N ARG A 35 -0.46 23.90 -0.51
CA ARG A 35 -0.70 25.03 -1.43
C ARG A 35 -0.45 24.63 -2.88
N SER A 36 0.69 24.00 -3.16
CA SER A 36 1.04 23.56 -4.52
C SER A 36 0.08 22.47 -5.00
N TRP A 37 -0.36 21.57 -4.12
CA TRP A 37 -1.35 20.55 -4.43
C TRP A 37 -2.74 21.15 -4.74
N ILE A 38 -3.20 22.18 -4.00
CA ILE A 38 -4.45 22.89 -4.29
C ILE A 38 -4.40 23.56 -5.68
N GLN A 39 -3.24 24.10 -6.04
CA GLN A 39 -3.00 24.82 -7.30
C GLN A 39 -2.67 23.91 -8.48
N ALA A 40 -2.50 22.61 -8.26
CA ALA A 40 -2.12 21.66 -9.30
C ALA A 40 -3.26 21.46 -10.32
N GLU A 41 -3.01 21.83 -11.58
CA GLU A 41 -3.99 21.69 -12.67
C GLU A 41 -4.30 20.23 -13.02
N TYR A 42 -3.35 19.32 -12.79
CA TYR A 42 -3.53 17.89 -13.02
C TYR A 42 -4.44 17.20 -11.98
N ARG A 43 -4.83 17.89 -10.91
CA ARG A 43 -5.60 17.29 -9.82
C ARG A 43 -7.09 17.21 -10.14
N ASN A 44 -7.66 16.03 -9.96
CA ASN A 44 -9.11 15.83 -9.96
C ASN A 44 -9.75 16.41 -8.68
N LYS A 45 -10.71 17.32 -8.83
CA LYS A 45 -11.50 17.85 -7.71
C LYS A 45 -12.63 16.88 -7.36
N VAL A 46 -12.85 16.66 -6.06
CA VAL A 46 -14.05 15.97 -5.58
C VAL A 46 -15.25 16.90 -5.81
N THR A 47 -16.31 16.38 -6.42
CA THR A 47 -17.57 17.11 -6.65
C THR A 47 -18.75 16.31 -6.12
N PRO A 48 -19.92 16.93 -5.88
CA PRO A 48 -21.12 16.20 -5.45
C PRO A 48 -21.50 15.04 -6.39
N GLU A 49 -21.26 15.20 -7.70
CA GLU A 49 -21.55 14.23 -8.76
C GLU A 49 -20.47 13.14 -8.85
N ARG A 50 -19.22 13.46 -8.50
CA ARG A 50 -18.05 12.57 -8.62
C ARG A 50 -17.26 12.53 -7.32
N LYS A 51 -17.75 11.72 -6.38
CA LYS A 51 -17.21 11.59 -5.02
C LYS A 51 -17.01 10.16 -4.53
N THR A 52 -17.52 9.16 -5.27
CA THR A 52 -17.49 7.77 -4.81
C THR A 52 -16.14 7.13 -5.10
N LEU A 53 -15.50 6.55 -4.08
CA LEU A 53 -14.34 5.69 -4.25
C LEU A 53 -14.82 4.26 -4.45
N TYR A 54 -14.32 3.56 -5.45
CA TYR A 54 -14.67 2.15 -5.70
C TYR A 54 -13.45 1.25 -5.49
N LEU A 55 -13.70 0.11 -4.83
CA LEU A 55 -12.76 -1.00 -4.72
C LEU A 55 -13.26 -2.16 -5.60
N ALA A 56 -12.58 -2.42 -6.71
CA ALA A 56 -12.77 -3.63 -7.50
C ALA A 56 -12.03 -4.81 -6.87
N VAL A 57 -12.78 -5.86 -6.55
CA VAL A 57 -12.23 -7.12 -6.07
C VAL A 57 -11.51 -7.86 -7.21
N PRO A 58 -10.66 -8.86 -6.90
CA PRO A 58 -10.02 -9.66 -7.94
C PRO A 58 -11.02 -10.18 -8.98
N PRO A 59 -10.75 -9.99 -10.28
CA PRO A 59 -11.66 -10.42 -11.33
C PRO A 59 -11.99 -11.92 -11.24
N GLY A 60 -13.22 -12.27 -11.63
CA GLY A 60 -13.62 -13.66 -11.81
C GLY A 60 -12.91 -14.30 -13.02
N TYR A 61 -13.25 -15.55 -13.30
CA TYR A 61 -12.71 -16.28 -14.45
C TYR A 61 -13.85 -16.95 -15.19
N GLU A 62 -13.84 -16.84 -16.51
CA GLU A 62 -14.55 -17.74 -17.40
C GLU A 62 -13.85 -19.10 -17.48
N THR A 63 -14.58 -20.14 -17.89
CA THR A 63 -14.13 -21.54 -17.84
C THR A 63 -12.97 -21.82 -18.80
N ASP A 64 -12.87 -21.04 -19.88
CA ASP A 64 -11.82 -21.11 -20.91
C ASP A 64 -10.44 -20.66 -20.40
N VAL A 65 -10.38 -19.82 -19.36
CA VAL A 65 -9.14 -19.32 -18.74
C VAL A 65 -8.95 -19.75 -17.29
N ASP A 66 -9.61 -20.81 -16.85
CA ASP A 66 -9.47 -21.37 -15.50
C ASP A 66 -8.02 -21.72 -15.13
N PHE A 67 -7.16 -21.97 -16.12
CA PHE A 67 -5.72 -22.19 -15.89
C PHE A 67 -5.03 -20.97 -15.25
N ALA A 68 -5.52 -19.75 -15.50
CA ALA A 68 -4.94 -18.51 -14.98
C ALA A 68 -5.11 -18.38 -13.46
N LYS A 69 -6.06 -19.10 -12.84
CA LYS A 69 -6.18 -19.19 -11.36
C LYS A 69 -4.90 -19.71 -10.71
N LYS A 70 -4.19 -20.63 -11.38
CA LYS A 70 -2.93 -21.21 -10.88
C LYS A 70 -1.78 -20.20 -10.91
N TRP A 71 -1.91 -19.12 -11.67
CA TRP A 71 -0.87 -18.10 -11.78
C TRP A 71 -0.82 -17.18 -10.56
N ALA A 72 -1.92 -17.06 -9.81
CA ALA A 72 -1.99 -16.31 -8.54
C ALA A 72 -1.37 -17.06 -7.34
N GLN A 73 -0.92 -18.32 -7.53
CA GLN A 73 -0.35 -19.12 -6.46
C GLN A 73 1.19 -19.02 -6.46
N PRO A 74 1.81 -18.66 -5.32
CA PRO A 74 3.27 -18.64 -5.22
C PRO A 74 3.82 -20.06 -5.31
N ARG A 75 4.99 -20.21 -5.95
CA ARG A 75 5.73 -21.48 -5.99
C ARG A 75 6.34 -21.84 -4.65
N PRO A 76 6.93 -20.90 -3.87
CA PRO A 76 7.32 -21.20 -2.50
C PRO A 76 6.12 -21.67 -1.70
N LYS A 77 6.29 -22.78 -0.97
CA LYS A 77 5.24 -23.34 -0.11
C LYS A 77 5.53 -23.01 1.34
N SER A 78 4.51 -22.55 2.05
CA SER A 78 4.58 -22.41 3.51
C SER A 78 4.59 -23.78 4.18
N LYS A 79 5.32 -23.90 5.29
CA LYS A 79 5.14 -25.01 6.24
C LYS A 79 3.83 -24.87 7.02
N LEU A 80 3.31 -23.65 7.15
CA LEU A 80 2.04 -23.35 7.80
C LEU A 80 0.90 -23.40 6.79
N SER A 81 -0.05 -24.29 7.00
CA SER A 81 -1.32 -24.31 6.26
C SER A 81 -2.30 -23.28 6.83
N GLY A 82 -3.17 -22.74 5.98
CA GLY A 82 -4.28 -21.88 6.42
C GLY A 82 -3.97 -20.38 6.45
N ILE A 83 -2.91 -19.92 5.77
CA ILE A 83 -2.72 -18.49 5.50
C ILE A 83 -3.79 -18.09 4.46
N GLU A 84 -4.81 -17.38 4.92
CA GLU A 84 -5.88 -16.82 4.10
C GLU A 84 -5.42 -15.56 3.37
N GLN A 85 -5.94 -15.36 2.14
CA GLN A 85 -5.81 -14.11 1.41
C GLN A 85 -6.59 -12.97 2.11
N PRO A 86 -6.17 -11.71 1.96
CA PRO A 86 -6.92 -10.56 2.45
C PRO A 86 -8.33 -10.51 1.87
N LYS A 87 -9.34 -10.41 2.75
CA LYS A 87 -10.74 -10.32 2.34
C LYS A 87 -11.01 -8.91 1.83
N ALA A 88 -11.63 -8.81 0.66
CA ALA A 88 -11.98 -7.51 0.06
C ALA A 88 -12.82 -6.63 1.01
N GLN A 89 -13.68 -7.24 1.82
CA GLN A 89 -14.48 -6.52 2.81
C GLN A 89 -13.63 -5.84 3.90
N ASP A 90 -12.58 -6.51 4.39
CA ASP A 90 -11.69 -5.91 5.39
C ASP A 90 -10.83 -4.78 4.79
N ILE A 91 -10.48 -4.87 3.50
CA ILE A 91 -9.80 -3.78 2.77
C ILE A 91 -10.76 -2.60 2.55
N LEU A 92 -12.01 -2.87 2.16
CA LEU A 92 -13.05 -1.86 1.98
C LEU A 92 -13.26 -1.05 3.25
N GLU A 93 -13.44 -1.73 4.39
CA GLU A 93 -13.65 -1.08 5.68
C GLU A 93 -12.45 -0.21 6.09
N TYR A 94 -11.23 -0.67 5.81
CA TYR A 94 -10.04 0.15 6.03
C TYR A 94 -10.06 1.41 5.16
N LEU A 95 -10.35 1.29 3.87
CA LEU A 95 -10.42 2.43 2.95
C LEU A 95 -11.55 3.41 3.31
N GLN A 96 -12.70 2.91 3.79
CA GLN A 96 -13.80 3.72 4.33
C GLN A 96 -13.33 4.57 5.51
N ALA A 97 -12.55 4.00 6.42
CA ALA A 97 -11.97 4.72 7.55
C ALA A 97 -10.85 5.67 7.11
N PHE A 98 -9.99 5.26 6.18
CA PHE A 98 -8.83 6.03 5.73
C PHE A 98 -9.24 7.27 4.91
N TYR A 99 -10.24 7.15 4.06
CA TYR A 99 -10.80 8.25 3.25
C TYR A 99 -12.14 8.72 3.80
N HIS A 100 -12.28 8.73 5.13
CA HIS A 100 -13.46 9.23 5.81
C HIS A 100 -13.90 10.59 5.24
N GLY A 101 -15.21 10.80 5.13
CA GLY A 101 -15.84 11.93 4.45
C GLY A 101 -16.33 11.61 3.03
N LEU A 102 -15.82 10.56 2.37
CA LEU A 102 -16.28 10.12 1.06
C LEU A 102 -16.93 8.73 1.10
N PRO A 103 -17.94 8.46 0.24
CA PRO A 103 -18.47 7.11 0.11
C PRO A 103 -17.44 6.20 -0.55
N VAL A 104 -17.12 5.07 0.10
CA VAL A 104 -16.27 4.01 -0.46
C VAL A 104 -17.09 2.73 -0.58
N LYS A 105 -17.16 2.17 -1.79
CA LYS A 105 -18.02 1.03 -2.13
C LYS A 105 -17.24 -0.06 -2.85
N LEU A 106 -17.76 -1.29 -2.81
CA LEU A 106 -17.29 -2.33 -3.72
C LEU A 106 -17.79 -2.03 -5.13
N PHE A 107 -16.92 -2.26 -6.11
CA PHE A 107 -17.31 -2.34 -7.50
C PHE A 107 -18.06 -3.67 -7.73
N PRO A 108 -19.10 -3.71 -8.57
CA PRO A 108 -19.87 -4.94 -8.82
C PRO A 108 -18.97 -6.05 -9.39
N GLN A 109 -18.86 -7.17 -8.67
CA GLN A 109 -17.90 -8.22 -8.99
C GLN A 109 -18.25 -8.95 -10.30
N GLU A 110 -19.54 -9.10 -10.58
CA GLU A 110 -20.06 -9.73 -11.79
C GLU A 110 -19.70 -9.01 -13.08
N GLU A 111 -19.16 -7.79 -12.98
CA GLU A 111 -18.75 -7.00 -14.13
C GLU A 111 -17.35 -7.31 -14.62
N LEU A 112 -16.47 -7.92 -13.81
CA LEU A 112 -15.05 -8.14 -14.16
C LEU A 112 -14.69 -9.61 -14.20
N ARG A 113 -14.32 -10.11 -15.38
CA ARG A 113 -13.90 -11.51 -15.55
C ARG A 113 -12.79 -11.68 -16.56
N PHE A 114 -11.78 -12.49 -16.23
CA PHE A 114 -10.83 -12.95 -17.22
C PHE A 114 -11.50 -13.93 -18.19
N THR A 115 -11.15 -13.82 -19.47
CA THR A 115 -11.69 -14.61 -20.59
C THR A 115 -10.59 -14.84 -21.65
N SER A 116 -10.76 -15.81 -22.55
CA SER A 116 -9.88 -15.95 -23.72
C SER A 116 -10.19 -14.94 -24.83
N GLU A 117 -11.39 -14.35 -24.82
CA GLU A 117 -11.83 -13.38 -25.83
C GLU A 117 -11.39 -11.96 -25.50
N PHE A 118 -10.81 -11.26 -26.48
CA PHE A 118 -10.52 -9.83 -26.37
C PHE A 118 -10.82 -9.13 -27.69
N GLY A 119 -11.41 -7.94 -27.60
CA GLY A 119 -11.75 -7.09 -28.73
C GLY A 119 -11.03 -5.77 -28.57
N ASP A 120 -9.74 -5.73 -28.89
CA ASP A 120 -8.96 -4.51 -28.76
C ASP A 120 -8.93 -3.74 -30.08
N ILE A 121 -9.22 -2.44 -30.01
CA ILE A 121 -9.02 -1.51 -31.14
C ILE A 121 -7.52 -1.18 -31.28
N ASP A 122 -6.75 -1.30 -30.19
CA ASP A 122 -5.33 -0.92 -30.10
C ASP A 122 -4.34 -2.08 -30.32
N MET A 123 -4.83 -3.32 -30.49
CA MET A 123 -3.98 -4.50 -30.70
C MET A 123 -4.25 -5.11 -32.07
N PRO A 124 -3.32 -4.98 -33.04
CA PRO A 124 -3.49 -5.63 -34.34
C PRO A 124 -3.49 -7.17 -34.18
N GLU A 125 -4.35 -7.85 -34.95
CA GLU A 125 -4.57 -9.31 -34.98
C GLU A 125 -3.32 -10.18 -35.25
N THR A 126 -2.14 -9.60 -35.40
CA THR A 126 -0.99 -10.26 -36.05
C THR A 126 0.09 -10.80 -35.12
N ASP A 127 -0.10 -10.77 -33.80
CA ASP A 127 0.89 -11.32 -32.86
C ASP A 127 0.41 -12.62 -32.19
N GLU A 128 0.23 -13.67 -33.00
CA GLU A 128 -0.13 -15.04 -32.57
C GLU A 128 0.83 -15.64 -31.52
N LYS A 129 1.94 -14.96 -31.21
CA LYS A 129 2.91 -15.36 -30.18
C LYS A 129 2.71 -14.67 -28.83
N ARG A 130 1.87 -13.63 -28.72
CA ARG A 130 1.66 -12.92 -27.45
C ARG A 130 0.70 -13.70 -26.55
N GLN A 131 1.22 -14.15 -25.42
CA GLN A 131 0.44 -14.73 -24.34
C GLN A 131 -0.47 -13.65 -23.75
N THR A 132 -1.70 -13.52 -24.23
CA THR A 132 -2.66 -12.49 -23.80
C THR A 132 -3.93 -13.17 -23.31
N ILE A 133 -4.54 -12.63 -22.26
CA ILE A 133 -5.90 -12.99 -21.82
C ILE A 133 -6.78 -11.74 -21.87
N GLY A 134 -8.07 -11.88 -22.09
CA GLY A 134 -9.01 -10.76 -22.03
C GLY A 134 -9.47 -10.50 -20.59
N LEU A 135 -9.74 -9.24 -20.26
CA LEU A 135 -10.55 -8.83 -19.11
C LEU A 135 -11.88 -8.27 -19.64
N HIS A 136 -12.94 -9.04 -19.45
CA HIS A 136 -14.30 -8.75 -19.91
C HIS A 136 -15.04 -7.84 -18.94
N PHE A 137 -15.81 -6.91 -19.51
CA PHE A 137 -16.69 -5.97 -18.83
C PHE A 137 -18.14 -6.25 -19.21
N LYS A 138 -18.93 -6.75 -18.25
CA LYS A 138 -20.29 -7.24 -18.54
C LYS A 138 -21.24 -6.17 -19.07
N GLU A 139 -21.14 -4.92 -18.61
CA GLU A 139 -22.05 -3.85 -19.05
C GLU A 139 -21.73 -3.31 -20.45
N SER A 140 -20.46 -3.31 -20.86
CA SER A 140 -20.05 -2.75 -22.15
C SER A 140 -19.95 -3.78 -23.27
N TYR A 141 -20.05 -5.08 -22.96
CA TYR A 141 -19.76 -6.19 -23.89
C TYR A 141 -18.37 -6.10 -24.53
N MET A 142 -17.44 -5.38 -23.88
CA MET A 142 -16.07 -5.20 -24.34
C MET A 142 -15.11 -6.02 -23.48
N SER A 143 -13.97 -6.37 -24.06
CA SER A 143 -12.90 -7.08 -23.36
C SER A 143 -11.57 -6.40 -23.70
N LYS A 144 -10.81 -6.00 -22.67
CA LYS A 144 -9.45 -5.44 -22.85
C LYS A 144 -8.43 -6.57 -22.87
N GLY A 145 -7.51 -6.60 -23.84
CA GLY A 145 -6.39 -7.53 -23.83
C GLY A 145 -5.39 -7.19 -22.73
N ILE A 146 -5.04 -8.18 -21.90
CA ILE A 146 -4.03 -8.11 -20.84
C ILE A 146 -2.85 -9.00 -21.23
N ARG A 147 -1.71 -8.38 -21.57
CA ARG A 147 -0.49 -9.11 -21.88
C ARG A 147 -0.01 -9.88 -20.65
N THR A 148 0.46 -11.08 -20.89
CA THR A 148 1.03 -11.95 -19.86
C THR A 148 2.44 -12.37 -20.26
N ARG A 149 3.28 -12.65 -19.27
CA ARG A 149 4.62 -13.19 -19.51
C ARG A 149 4.89 -14.40 -18.62
N PRO A 150 5.52 -15.46 -19.12
CA PRO A 150 5.86 -16.62 -18.32
C PRO A 150 7.14 -16.33 -17.53
N LYS A 151 7.22 -16.81 -16.28
CA LYS A 151 8.42 -16.72 -15.43
C LYS A 151 8.86 -18.11 -15.00
N PRO A 152 9.54 -18.91 -15.86
CA PRO A 152 9.91 -20.29 -15.57
C PRO A 152 10.73 -20.48 -14.29
N LYS A 153 11.46 -19.45 -13.84
CA LYS A 153 12.26 -19.44 -12.61
C LYS A 153 11.78 -18.42 -11.56
N GLY A 154 10.64 -17.75 -11.81
CA GLY A 154 10.10 -16.74 -10.90
C GLY A 154 9.35 -17.34 -9.72
N ASP A 155 8.95 -16.49 -8.77
CA ASP A 155 8.11 -16.86 -7.63
C ASP A 155 6.71 -17.27 -8.02
N TYR A 156 6.21 -16.68 -9.11
CA TYR A 156 4.96 -17.04 -9.75
C TYR A 156 5.24 -17.67 -11.12
N SER A 157 4.26 -18.39 -11.65
CA SER A 157 4.42 -19.01 -12.97
C SER A 157 4.31 -17.99 -14.10
N HIS A 158 3.49 -16.95 -13.92
CA HIS A 158 3.21 -15.91 -14.91
C HIS A 158 3.03 -14.57 -14.21
N GLN A 159 3.20 -13.49 -14.97
CA GLN A 159 2.87 -12.13 -14.56
C GLN A 159 1.89 -11.50 -15.55
N LEU A 160 1.02 -10.61 -15.06
CA LEU A 160 0.11 -9.80 -15.88
C LEU A 160 0.68 -8.39 -16.06
N ASN A 161 0.44 -7.78 -17.22
CA ASN A 161 0.89 -6.43 -17.48
C ASN A 161 0.01 -5.41 -16.73
N LEU A 162 0.67 -4.59 -15.92
CA LEU A 162 0.04 -3.55 -15.10
C LEU A 162 -0.57 -2.43 -15.94
N SER A 163 0.10 -1.97 -17.00
CA SER A 163 -0.41 -0.88 -17.84
C SER A 163 -1.70 -1.29 -18.54
N ASP A 164 -1.78 -2.53 -19.02
CA ASP A 164 -3.00 -3.06 -19.65
C ASP A 164 -4.15 -3.12 -18.63
N LEU A 165 -3.87 -3.56 -17.39
CA LEU A 165 -4.86 -3.56 -16.30
C LEU A 165 -5.31 -2.15 -15.91
N LEU A 166 -4.41 -1.16 -15.92
CA LEU A 166 -4.76 0.24 -15.66
C LEU A 166 -5.69 0.79 -16.74
N ILE A 167 -5.41 0.52 -18.02
CA ILE A 167 -6.29 0.91 -19.13
C ILE A 167 -7.65 0.22 -19.00
N ALA A 168 -7.65 -1.08 -18.68
CA ALA A 168 -8.86 -1.84 -18.41
C ALA A 168 -9.69 -1.22 -17.26
N THR A 169 -9.02 -0.80 -16.19
CA THR A 169 -9.65 -0.11 -15.05
C THR A 169 -10.23 1.25 -15.46
N MET A 170 -9.59 1.97 -16.40
CA MET A 170 -10.15 3.22 -16.96
C MET A 170 -11.46 2.96 -17.73
N TRP A 171 -11.56 1.83 -18.45
CA TRP A 171 -12.77 1.46 -19.16
C TRP A 171 -13.93 1.10 -18.21
N ALA A 172 -13.61 0.54 -17.04
CA ALA A 172 -14.60 0.18 -16.00
C ALA A 172 -14.99 1.33 -15.06
N LEU A 173 -14.33 2.49 -15.15
CA LEU A 173 -14.47 3.56 -14.16
C LEU A 173 -15.90 4.15 -14.16
N PRO A 174 -16.68 4.00 -13.08
CA PRO A 174 -18.07 4.49 -13.04
C PRO A 174 -18.17 6.00 -13.22
N GLU A 175 -19.30 6.47 -13.76
CA GLU A 175 -19.55 7.90 -13.99
C GLU A 175 -19.54 8.73 -12.69
N ASP A 176 -20.08 8.19 -11.59
CA ASP A 176 -20.13 8.85 -10.27
C ASP A 176 -18.84 8.66 -9.46
N ALA A 177 -17.89 7.87 -9.98
CA ALA A 177 -16.65 7.59 -9.28
C ALA A 177 -15.79 8.85 -9.21
N TYR A 178 -15.27 9.15 -8.02
CA TYR A 178 -14.05 9.92 -7.89
C TYR A 178 -12.88 9.11 -8.45
N ALA A 179 -12.67 7.89 -7.94
CA ALA A 179 -11.60 6.99 -8.35
C ALA A 179 -11.98 5.52 -8.19
N LEU A 180 -11.30 4.64 -8.93
CA LEU A 180 -11.42 3.18 -8.86
C LEU A 180 -10.05 2.56 -8.58
N VAL A 181 -9.95 1.74 -7.54
CA VAL A 181 -8.77 0.90 -7.27
C VAL A 181 -9.14 -0.56 -7.50
N MET A 182 -8.37 -1.26 -8.33
CA MET A 182 -8.56 -2.68 -8.64
C MET A 182 -7.53 -3.54 -7.91
N LEU A 183 -8.02 -4.55 -7.19
CA LEU A 183 -7.21 -5.61 -6.60
C LEU A 183 -6.97 -6.70 -7.65
N VAL A 184 -5.75 -7.22 -7.72
CA VAL A 184 -5.40 -8.39 -8.54
C VAL A 184 -4.60 -9.36 -7.69
N GLU A 185 -4.81 -10.67 -7.85
CA GLU A 185 -4.08 -11.70 -7.08
C GLU A 185 -2.81 -12.20 -7.80
N HIS A 186 -2.65 -11.82 -9.06
CA HIS A 186 -1.51 -12.18 -9.90
C HIS A 186 -0.33 -11.25 -9.67
N ASP A 187 0.86 -11.82 -9.83
CA ASP A 187 2.09 -11.04 -9.91
C ASP A 187 2.07 -10.14 -11.15
N LEU A 188 2.63 -8.93 -11.04
CA LEU A 188 2.51 -7.89 -12.07
C LEU A 188 3.87 -7.44 -12.59
N TYR A 189 3.88 -6.90 -13.80
CA TYR A 189 5.02 -6.19 -14.39
C TYR A 189 4.53 -5.01 -15.22
N GLU A 190 5.34 -3.97 -15.40
CA GLU A 190 5.01 -2.86 -16.28
C GLU A 190 5.81 -2.94 -17.59
N ASP A 191 7.12 -3.11 -17.48
CA ASP A 191 8.04 -3.19 -18.60
C ASP A 191 8.97 -4.42 -18.56
N GLU A 192 9.82 -4.57 -19.58
CA GLU A 192 10.68 -5.75 -19.74
C GLU A 192 11.81 -5.81 -18.70
N GLU A 193 12.19 -4.65 -18.15
CA GLU A 193 13.27 -4.53 -17.17
C GLU A 193 12.79 -4.80 -15.74
N ASP A 194 11.51 -4.56 -15.45
CA ASP A 194 10.90 -4.86 -14.16
C ASP A 194 11.06 -6.33 -13.75
N GLU A 195 11.46 -6.55 -12.50
CA GLU A 195 11.29 -7.86 -11.87
C GLU A 195 9.81 -8.12 -11.54
N PHE A 196 9.18 -7.16 -10.85
CA PHE A 196 7.75 -7.10 -10.53
C PHE A 196 7.35 -5.68 -10.11
N VAL A 197 6.05 -5.42 -10.07
CA VAL A 197 5.46 -4.20 -9.49
C VAL A 197 4.35 -4.56 -8.51
N CYS A 198 4.26 -3.86 -7.37
CA CYS A 198 3.24 -4.13 -6.35
C CYS A 198 1.93 -3.36 -6.58
N GLY A 199 2.01 -2.25 -7.32
CA GLY A 199 0.88 -1.41 -7.65
C GLY A 199 1.33 -0.17 -8.40
N ARG A 200 0.36 0.53 -9.00
CA ARG A 200 0.54 1.85 -9.59
C ARG A 200 -0.81 2.53 -9.72
N ALA A 201 -0.79 3.85 -9.70
CA ALA A 201 -1.90 4.70 -10.07
C ALA A 201 -1.62 5.54 -11.31
N TYR A 202 -2.62 5.65 -12.18
CA TYR A 202 -2.73 6.77 -13.12
C TYR A 202 -3.62 7.83 -12.49
N GLY A 203 -3.03 8.62 -11.58
CA GLY A 203 -3.79 9.52 -10.71
C GLY A 203 -4.66 10.54 -11.45
N GLY A 204 -4.16 11.07 -12.58
CA GLY A 204 -4.94 11.94 -13.47
C GLY A 204 -6.14 11.24 -14.10
N SER A 205 -6.00 9.95 -14.42
CA SER A 205 -7.07 9.08 -14.94
C SER A 205 -7.96 8.49 -13.84
N ARG A 206 -7.62 8.71 -12.57
CA ARG A 206 -8.40 8.32 -11.37
C ARG A 206 -8.51 6.82 -11.19
N VAL A 207 -7.51 6.09 -11.63
CA VAL A 207 -7.46 4.63 -11.48
C VAL A 207 -6.16 4.19 -10.83
N ALA A 208 -6.26 3.09 -10.08
CA ALA A 208 -5.14 2.40 -9.49
C ALA A 208 -5.32 0.89 -9.63
N VAL A 209 -4.21 0.17 -9.74
CA VAL A 209 -4.17 -1.29 -9.70
C VAL A 209 -3.15 -1.68 -8.65
N ILE A 210 -3.51 -2.60 -7.76
CA ILE A 210 -2.59 -3.20 -6.79
C ILE A 210 -2.65 -4.71 -6.85
N THR A 211 -1.51 -5.36 -6.59
CA THR A 211 -1.47 -6.82 -6.43
C THR A 211 -1.36 -7.23 -4.98
N THR A 212 -2.05 -8.30 -4.60
CA THR A 212 -1.86 -8.97 -3.31
C THR A 212 -0.68 -9.96 -3.35
N ALA A 213 -0.24 -10.39 -4.54
CA ALA A 213 0.71 -11.48 -4.72
C ALA A 213 2.02 -11.28 -3.95
N ARG A 214 2.69 -10.15 -4.20
CA ARG A 214 4.03 -9.87 -3.64
C ARG A 214 4.04 -9.61 -2.15
N TYR A 215 2.88 -9.30 -1.56
CA TYR A 215 2.71 -9.15 -0.12
C TYR A 215 2.43 -10.45 0.62
N ASN A 216 2.28 -11.57 -0.09
CA ASN A 216 2.07 -12.87 0.51
C ASN A 216 3.26 -13.24 1.44
N PRO A 217 3.04 -13.43 2.75
CA PRO A 217 4.11 -13.64 3.70
C PRO A 217 4.96 -14.90 3.47
N VAL A 218 4.48 -15.83 2.64
CA VAL A 218 5.25 -17.01 2.23
C VAL A 218 6.50 -16.63 1.42
N LEU A 219 6.50 -15.44 0.80
CA LEU A 219 7.62 -14.93 0.03
C LEU A 219 8.63 -14.16 0.89
N ASP A 220 8.29 -13.78 2.13
CA ASP A 220 9.11 -12.89 2.96
C ASP A 220 10.55 -13.34 3.11
N GLY A 221 10.78 -14.63 3.41
CA GLY A 221 12.13 -15.16 3.56
C GLY A 221 12.95 -15.16 2.27
N LYS A 222 12.30 -15.18 1.10
CA LYS A 222 12.98 -15.10 -0.21
C LYS A 222 13.16 -13.65 -0.67
N GLN A 223 12.22 -12.78 -0.34
CA GLN A 223 12.24 -11.35 -0.64
C GLN A 223 13.02 -10.55 0.42
N SER A 224 13.61 -11.24 1.41
CA SER A 224 14.33 -10.64 2.55
C SER A 224 13.50 -9.62 3.32
N VAL A 225 12.17 -9.79 3.34
CA VAL A 225 11.25 -8.93 4.09
C VAL A 225 11.29 -9.35 5.54
N GLU A 226 11.91 -8.52 6.36
CA GLU A 226 11.96 -8.72 7.80
C GLU A 226 10.61 -8.32 8.43
N ARG A 227 10.10 -9.16 9.35
CA ARG A 227 8.76 -9.00 9.92
C ARG A 227 8.77 -8.28 11.27
N GLU A 228 9.77 -8.52 12.10
CA GLU A 228 9.84 -7.99 13.47
C GLU A 228 10.09 -6.49 13.54
N HIS A 229 10.85 -5.97 12.57
CA HIS A 229 11.33 -4.60 12.42
C HIS A 229 10.68 -3.90 11.23
N ALA A 230 9.51 -4.39 10.78
CA ALA A 230 8.59 -3.57 10.01
C ALA A 230 8.15 -2.34 10.83
N TRP A 231 7.46 -1.37 10.21
CA TRP A 231 6.87 -0.28 11.00
C TRP A 231 5.97 -0.85 12.12
N PRO A 232 6.04 -0.34 13.36
CA PRO A 232 6.78 0.84 13.83
C PRO A 232 8.20 0.56 14.37
N ALA A 233 8.66 -0.69 14.35
CA ALA A 233 9.92 -1.13 14.97
C ALA A 233 11.16 -1.00 14.08
N SER A 234 11.04 -0.36 12.91
CA SER A 234 12.09 -0.22 11.90
C SER A 234 13.31 0.61 12.31
N HIS A 235 13.25 1.31 13.45
CA HIS A 235 14.35 2.13 13.98
C HIS A 235 15.18 1.41 15.06
N CYS A 236 15.01 0.09 15.20
CA CYS A 236 15.83 -0.72 16.10
C CYS A 236 17.32 -0.65 15.69
N THR A 237 18.20 -0.27 16.61
CA THR A 237 19.65 -0.12 16.34
C THR A 237 20.26 -1.38 15.73
N ALA A 238 19.96 -2.57 16.27
CA ALA A 238 20.50 -3.82 15.76
C ALA A 238 20.04 -4.13 14.32
N TYR A 239 18.79 -3.78 13.99
CA TYR A 239 18.26 -3.91 12.64
C TYR A 239 18.95 -2.94 11.68
N LEU A 240 19.08 -1.67 12.08
CA LEU A 240 19.76 -0.65 11.29
C LEU A 240 21.22 -1.00 11.03
N ASP A 241 21.96 -1.47 12.04
CA ASP A 241 23.34 -1.92 11.89
C ASP A 241 23.44 -3.05 10.86
N THR A 242 22.51 -4.02 10.88
CA THR A 242 22.48 -5.12 9.91
C THR A 242 22.24 -4.62 8.49
N MET A 243 21.23 -3.75 8.29
CA MET A 243 20.90 -3.22 6.97
C MET A 243 22.02 -2.33 6.40
N LEU A 244 22.74 -1.60 7.26
CA LEU A 244 23.88 -0.78 6.86
C LEU A 244 25.11 -1.63 6.56
N GLU A 245 25.38 -2.67 7.34
CA GLU A 245 26.50 -3.60 7.08
C GLU A 245 26.33 -4.37 5.76
N ASP A 246 25.09 -4.73 5.39
CA ASP A 246 24.77 -5.35 4.10
C ASP A 246 24.97 -4.38 2.91
N GLY A 247 24.72 -3.08 3.11
CA GLY A 247 25.03 -2.03 2.14
C GLY A 247 26.52 -1.65 2.07
N GLU A 248 27.27 -1.82 3.16
CA GLU A 248 28.69 -1.45 3.27
C GLU A 248 29.67 -2.41 2.58
N GLN A 249 29.22 -3.56 2.05
CA GLN A 249 30.04 -4.31 1.08
C GLN A 249 30.35 -3.50 -0.19
N ALA A 250 29.69 -2.36 -0.42
CA ALA A 250 30.01 -1.42 -1.48
C ALA A 250 30.95 -0.26 -1.09
N THR A 251 31.11 0.15 0.19
CA THR A 251 32.07 1.22 0.55
C THR A 251 32.69 1.10 1.95
N ARG A 252 34.04 0.96 1.94
CA ARG A 252 35.03 0.99 3.04
C ARG A 252 34.59 1.44 4.45
N LYS A 253 34.65 0.46 5.38
CA LYS A 253 35.12 0.49 6.79
C LYS A 253 35.11 1.84 7.51
N ARG A 254 34.20 2.01 8.46
CA ARG A 254 34.38 2.93 9.60
C ARG A 254 34.37 2.23 10.95
N LYS A 255 35.09 2.85 11.88
CA LYS A 255 35.57 2.33 13.17
C LYS A 255 34.41 2.30 14.19
N ARG A 256 34.10 1.12 14.74
CA ARG A 256 33.14 0.98 15.86
C ARG A 256 33.63 1.76 17.09
N SER A 257 32.84 2.72 17.56
CA SER A 257 32.91 3.24 18.92
C SER A 257 31.75 2.66 19.70
N ALA A 258 32.05 1.94 20.79
CA ALA A 258 31.05 1.53 21.76
C ALA A 258 30.44 2.80 22.39
N ALA A 259 29.11 2.89 22.38
CA ALA A 259 28.37 3.87 23.14
C ALA A 259 27.28 3.14 23.94
N ASP A 260 27.17 3.53 25.19
CA ASP A 260 26.47 2.84 26.26
C ASP A 260 24.95 2.79 26.04
N ASN A 261 24.37 1.64 26.42
CA ASN A 261 22.94 1.45 26.53
C ASN A 261 22.41 2.14 27.79
N GLU A 262 22.11 3.43 27.69
CA GLU A 262 21.14 4.10 28.56
C GLU A 262 20.21 4.95 27.70
N VAL A 263 19.07 4.40 27.32
CA VAL A 263 17.94 5.21 26.83
C VAL A 263 17.32 5.84 28.05
N ASP A 264 17.83 7.01 28.40
CA ASP A 264 17.28 7.83 29.47
C ASP A 264 15.82 8.18 29.14
N GLY A 265 14.92 7.72 30.00
CA GLY A 265 13.48 7.79 29.82
C GLY A 265 12.98 9.22 29.90
N ALA A 266 12.93 9.91 28.76
CA ALA A 266 12.17 11.13 28.62
C ALA A 266 10.68 10.82 28.85
N LYS A 267 10.17 11.27 30.01
CA LYS A 267 8.78 11.11 30.50
C LYS A 267 7.73 11.87 29.65
N GLY A 268 7.60 11.52 28.39
CA GLY A 268 6.52 11.97 27.51
C GLY A 268 6.24 10.90 26.47
N ASP A 269 5.17 10.13 26.67
CA ASP A 269 4.79 9.00 25.82
C ASP A 269 4.37 9.51 24.42
N THR A 270 5.28 9.46 23.45
CA THR A 270 5.00 9.90 22.07
C THR A 270 4.10 8.90 21.37
N ALA A 271 3.41 9.33 20.30
CA ALA A 271 2.55 8.44 19.54
C ALA A 271 3.32 7.25 18.94
N ILE A 272 4.59 7.46 18.54
CA ILE A 272 5.47 6.39 18.05
C ILE A 272 5.89 5.44 19.18
N GLN A 273 6.22 5.94 20.37
CA GLN A 273 6.54 5.08 21.51
C GLN A 273 5.35 4.19 21.91
N ALA A 274 4.14 4.74 21.88
CA ALA A 274 2.91 3.97 22.09
C ALA A 274 2.72 2.89 21.01
N ALA A 275 3.02 3.20 19.74
CA ALA A 275 2.95 2.26 18.63
C ALA A 275 3.95 1.10 18.79
N VAL A 276 5.22 1.42 19.09
CA VAL A 276 6.29 0.44 19.33
C VAL A 276 5.96 -0.47 20.52
N SER A 277 5.45 0.11 21.61
CA SER A 277 5.03 -0.66 22.78
C SER A 277 3.90 -1.63 22.47
N ALA A 278 2.90 -1.19 21.68
CA ALA A 278 1.80 -2.05 21.25
C ALA A 278 2.24 -3.15 20.27
N HIS A 279 3.19 -2.85 19.38
CA HIS A 279 3.80 -3.84 18.48
C HIS A 279 4.50 -4.96 19.28
N HIS A 280 5.36 -4.60 20.23
CA HIS A 280 6.09 -5.58 21.05
C HIS A 280 5.25 -6.31 22.10
N ALA A 281 4.05 -5.81 22.40
CA ALA A 281 3.11 -6.50 23.28
C ALA A 281 2.47 -7.74 22.61
N LEU A 282 2.52 -7.83 21.27
CA LEU A 282 2.04 -8.97 20.53
C LEU A 282 3.12 -10.08 20.37
N PRO A 283 2.71 -11.33 20.07
CA PRO A 283 3.66 -12.42 19.88
C PRO A 283 4.58 -12.20 18.68
N SER A 284 5.87 -12.49 18.85
CA SER A 284 6.90 -12.45 17.81
C SER A 284 6.43 -13.10 16.49
N LEU A 285 6.51 -12.33 15.40
CA LEU A 285 6.20 -12.74 14.04
C LEU A 285 7.17 -13.78 13.47
N GLU A 286 8.37 -13.92 14.03
CA GLU A 286 9.38 -14.90 13.62
C GLU A 286 9.44 -16.13 14.55
N LYS A 287 9.35 -15.94 15.87
CA LYS A 287 9.50 -17.05 16.84
C LYS A 287 8.18 -17.74 17.15
N SER A 288 7.07 -17.04 17.03
CA SER A 288 5.73 -17.49 17.42
C SER A 288 4.73 -17.35 16.26
N THR A 289 5.20 -17.55 15.03
CA THR A 289 4.41 -17.38 13.82
C THR A 289 3.22 -18.33 13.76
N SER A 290 2.04 -17.80 13.45
CA SER A 290 0.83 -18.58 13.15
C SER A 290 0.24 -18.17 11.80
N ALA A 291 -0.58 -19.04 11.20
CA ALA A 291 -1.24 -18.73 9.95
C ALA A 291 -2.12 -17.47 10.04
N ALA A 292 -2.82 -17.29 11.16
CA ALA A 292 -3.64 -16.10 11.42
C ALA A 292 -2.82 -14.81 11.51
N LEU A 293 -1.65 -14.86 12.18
CA LEU A 293 -0.74 -13.71 12.25
C LEU A 293 -0.22 -13.32 10.86
N LEU A 294 0.13 -14.31 10.02
CA LEU A 294 0.57 -14.06 8.65
C LEU A 294 -0.55 -13.53 7.77
N SER A 295 -1.78 -14.04 7.88
CA SER A 295 -2.94 -13.47 7.19
C SER A 295 -3.20 -12.01 7.58
N GLY A 296 -3.07 -11.70 8.87
CA GLY A 296 -3.17 -10.32 9.35
C GLY A 296 -2.07 -9.42 8.80
N LEU A 297 -0.82 -9.90 8.78
CA LEU A 297 0.32 -9.19 8.18
C LEU A 297 0.08 -8.90 6.69
N TRP A 298 -0.45 -9.89 5.96
CA TRP A 298 -0.79 -9.74 4.55
C TRP A 298 -1.88 -8.67 4.34
N LEU A 299 -2.94 -8.72 5.14
CA LEU A 299 -4.01 -7.71 5.12
C LEU A 299 -3.47 -6.31 5.36
N GLY A 300 -2.63 -6.14 6.39
CA GLY A 300 -2.04 -4.84 6.72
C GLY A 300 -1.23 -4.22 5.58
N ARG A 301 -0.40 -5.04 4.91
CA ARG A 301 0.38 -4.62 3.74
C ARG A 301 -0.53 -4.14 2.61
N VAL A 302 -1.54 -4.95 2.24
CA VAL A 302 -2.48 -4.60 1.15
C VAL A 302 -3.30 -3.36 1.49
N CYS A 303 -3.78 -3.21 2.72
CA CYS A 303 -4.50 -2.02 3.17
C CYS A 303 -3.65 -0.76 3.00
N ARG A 304 -2.37 -0.80 3.39
CA ARG A 304 -1.46 0.35 3.21
C ARG A 304 -1.21 0.63 1.72
N THR A 305 -0.98 -0.39 0.89
CA THR A 305 -0.76 -0.19 -0.55
C THR A 305 -1.98 0.39 -1.23
N ALA A 306 -3.17 -0.12 -0.91
CA ALA A 306 -4.42 0.40 -1.45
C ALA A 306 -4.62 1.87 -1.11
N SER A 307 -4.34 2.27 0.15
CA SER A 307 -4.38 3.67 0.55
C SER A 307 -3.26 4.53 -0.05
N HIS A 308 -2.12 3.95 -0.38
CA HIS A 308 -1.06 4.67 -1.09
C HIS A 308 -1.49 4.99 -2.53
N GLU A 309 -1.84 3.97 -3.30
CA GLU A 309 -2.20 4.17 -4.72
C GLU A 309 -3.47 5.00 -4.88
N LEU A 310 -4.45 4.83 -4.00
CA LEU A 310 -5.64 5.67 -4.05
C LEU A 310 -5.31 7.13 -3.68
N GLY A 311 -4.27 7.37 -2.89
CA GLY A 311 -3.74 8.71 -2.60
C GLY A 311 -3.21 9.41 -3.84
N HIS A 312 -2.58 8.68 -4.76
CA HIS A 312 -2.19 9.21 -6.06
C HIS A 312 -3.38 9.66 -6.92
N CYS A 313 -4.54 9.00 -6.81
CA CYS A 313 -5.78 9.46 -7.45
C CYS A 313 -6.29 10.80 -6.92
N PHE A 314 -5.91 11.18 -5.68
CA PHE A 314 -6.12 12.53 -5.15
C PHE A 314 -5.09 13.55 -5.64
N GLY A 315 -4.18 13.16 -6.54
CA GLY A 315 -3.09 13.99 -7.04
C GLY A 315 -1.96 14.16 -6.03
N ILE A 316 -1.87 13.31 -5.00
CA ILE A 316 -0.79 13.36 -4.00
C ILE A 316 0.42 12.61 -4.57
N GLY A 317 1.58 13.25 -4.66
CA GLY A 317 2.83 12.60 -5.08
C GLY A 317 3.52 11.85 -3.92
N HIS A 318 4.71 11.28 -4.16
CA HIS A 318 5.47 10.69 -3.07
C HIS A 318 5.84 11.75 -2.01
N CYS A 319 5.71 11.38 -0.75
CA CYS A 319 6.01 12.26 0.37
C CYS A 319 7.50 12.23 0.70
N VAL A 320 8.08 13.42 0.90
CA VAL A 320 9.50 13.59 1.22
C VAL A 320 9.73 14.25 2.59
N TYR A 321 8.65 14.63 3.28
CA TYR A 321 8.73 15.50 4.47
C TYR A 321 8.92 14.74 5.79
N TYR A 322 8.19 13.63 5.94
CA TYR A 322 8.10 12.84 7.16
C TYR A 322 7.92 11.37 6.76
N ALA A 323 8.07 10.49 7.74
CA ALA A 323 7.50 9.16 7.64
C ALA A 323 6.00 9.28 7.25
N CYS A 324 5.56 8.68 6.15
CA CYS A 324 4.20 8.86 5.62
C CYS A 324 3.78 7.67 4.77
N SER A 325 2.49 7.31 4.84
CA SER A 325 1.88 6.31 3.94
C SER A 325 1.99 6.67 2.46
N MET A 326 2.27 7.94 2.12
CA MET A 326 2.52 8.40 0.75
C MET A 326 4.00 8.44 0.38
N GLN A 327 4.94 7.95 1.21
CA GLN A 327 6.33 7.82 0.77
C GLN A 327 6.46 6.82 -0.37
N GLY A 328 7.35 7.10 -1.32
CA GLY A 328 7.73 6.14 -2.34
C GLY A 328 8.42 4.92 -1.73
N SER A 329 8.46 3.84 -2.49
CA SER A 329 9.22 2.64 -2.11
C SER A 329 9.81 1.99 -3.36
N ALA A 330 11.13 1.86 -3.38
CA ALA A 330 11.88 1.21 -4.45
C ALA A 330 11.96 -0.32 -4.27
N SER A 331 11.58 -0.82 -3.09
CA SER A 331 11.58 -2.24 -2.77
C SER A 331 10.47 -2.62 -1.79
N ILE A 332 10.09 -3.89 -1.78
CA ILE A 332 9.13 -4.41 -0.79
C ILE A 332 9.70 -4.43 0.65
N THR A 333 11.02 -4.46 0.79
CA THR A 333 11.72 -4.31 2.07
C THR A 333 11.63 -2.89 2.61
N GLU A 334 11.71 -1.88 1.74
CA GLU A 334 11.44 -0.49 2.09
C GLU A 334 9.97 -0.28 2.45
N ASP A 335 9.09 -0.83 1.63
CA ASP A 335 7.64 -0.76 1.78
C ASP A 335 7.15 -1.22 3.17
N ALA A 336 7.74 -2.30 3.71
CA ALA A 336 7.42 -2.82 5.05
C ALA A 336 7.75 -1.85 6.20
N ARG A 337 8.64 -0.87 5.96
CA ARG A 337 9.04 0.15 6.94
C ARG A 337 8.18 1.41 6.89
N GLN A 338 7.32 1.55 5.87
CA GLN A 338 6.47 2.72 5.71
C GLN A 338 5.28 2.70 6.68
N PRO A 339 4.92 3.84 7.30
CA PRO A 339 3.82 3.90 8.25
C PRO A 339 2.44 3.82 7.55
N PRO A 340 1.38 3.39 8.28
CA PRO A 340 0.01 3.42 7.78
C PRO A 340 -0.69 4.78 7.95
N TYR A 341 -0.02 5.77 8.55
CA TYR A 341 -0.58 7.11 8.75
C TYR A 341 -0.13 8.10 7.67
N LEU A 342 -0.94 9.14 7.44
CA LEU A 342 -0.53 10.30 6.66
C LEU A 342 0.17 11.31 7.56
N CYS A 343 1.30 11.85 7.10
CA CYS A 343 1.95 12.98 7.77
C CYS A 343 1.07 14.24 7.71
N PRO A 344 1.39 15.31 8.46
CA PRO A 344 0.53 16.49 8.53
C PRO A 344 0.30 17.18 7.19
N VAL A 345 1.29 17.09 6.29
CA VAL A 345 1.20 17.67 4.94
C VAL A 345 0.18 16.92 4.08
N ASP A 346 0.25 15.58 4.04
CA ASP A 346 -0.64 14.76 3.21
C ASP A 346 -2.00 14.55 3.86
N LEU A 347 -2.05 14.52 5.19
CA LEU A 347 -3.30 14.54 5.95
C LEU A 347 -4.10 15.79 5.63
N ALA A 348 -3.47 16.97 5.59
CA ALA A 348 -4.15 18.21 5.23
C ALA A 348 -4.71 18.17 3.79
N LYS A 349 -4.03 17.52 2.84
CA LYS A 349 -4.53 17.32 1.47
C LYS A 349 -5.76 16.42 1.45
N ILE A 350 -5.72 15.30 2.18
CA ILE A 350 -6.85 14.38 2.27
C ILE A 350 -8.04 15.03 2.98
N LEU A 351 -7.85 15.69 4.13
CA LEU A 351 -8.94 16.39 4.82
C LEU A 351 -9.54 17.51 3.93
N HIS A 352 -8.72 18.22 3.16
CA HIS A 352 -9.21 19.19 2.18
C HIS A 352 -10.02 18.53 1.05
N ALA A 353 -9.61 17.35 0.58
CA ALA A 353 -10.31 16.64 -0.49
C ALA A 353 -11.63 16.02 -0.02
N THR A 354 -11.64 15.40 1.16
CA THR A 354 -12.80 14.66 1.67
C THR A 354 -13.77 15.54 2.45
N GLY A 355 -13.31 16.71 2.93
CA GLY A 355 -14.09 17.59 3.80
C GLY A 355 -14.32 17.02 5.20
N ALA A 356 -13.62 15.94 5.58
CA ALA A 356 -13.77 15.31 6.88
C ALA A 356 -13.12 16.11 8.02
N ASP A 357 -13.65 15.93 9.22
CA ASP A 357 -12.96 16.31 10.44
C ASP A 357 -11.84 15.29 10.77
N VAL A 358 -10.73 15.82 11.31
CA VAL A 358 -9.56 15.01 11.65
C VAL A 358 -9.85 14.01 12.78
N THR A 359 -10.66 14.40 13.77
CA THR A 359 -11.02 13.58 14.92
C THR A 359 -11.95 12.46 14.48
N GLU A 360 -12.99 12.76 13.69
CA GLU A 360 -13.93 11.77 13.15
C GLU A 360 -13.20 10.71 12.30
N ARG A 361 -12.29 11.15 11.42
CA ARG A 361 -11.45 10.24 10.62
C ARG A 361 -10.60 9.33 11.51
N TYR A 362 -9.93 9.89 12.52
CA TYR A 362 -9.11 9.08 13.42
C TYR A 362 -9.95 8.13 14.28
N GLN A 363 -11.14 8.51 14.70
CA GLN A 363 -12.08 7.62 15.40
C GLN A 363 -12.51 6.45 14.50
N ALA A 364 -12.83 6.70 13.23
CA ALA A 364 -13.16 5.64 12.27
C ALA A 364 -11.99 4.66 12.07
N LEU A 365 -10.77 5.18 11.92
CA LEU A 365 -9.56 4.34 11.82
C LEU A 365 -9.28 3.57 13.10
N LEU A 366 -9.49 4.18 14.26
CA LEU A 366 -9.32 3.51 15.55
C LEU A 366 -10.31 2.34 15.70
N GLN A 367 -11.57 2.53 15.32
CA GLN A 367 -12.56 1.44 15.34
C GLN A 367 -12.12 0.25 14.48
N TYR A 368 -11.60 0.51 13.28
CA TYR A 368 -11.01 -0.52 12.43
C TYR A 368 -9.82 -1.21 13.11
N CYS A 369 -8.88 -0.42 13.67
CA CYS A 369 -7.71 -0.95 14.33
C CYS A 369 -8.06 -1.83 15.54
N GLU A 370 -9.07 -1.47 16.33
CA GLU A 370 -9.52 -2.26 17.48
C GLU A 370 -10.20 -3.58 17.05
N LYS A 371 -10.89 -3.60 15.91
CA LYS A 371 -11.43 -4.84 15.30
C LYS A 371 -10.30 -5.80 14.89
N HIS A 372 -9.16 -5.27 14.44
CA HIS A 372 -8.01 -6.05 13.98
C HIS A 372 -6.79 -5.95 14.91
N LYS A 373 -7.01 -5.75 16.23
CA LYS A 373 -5.95 -5.49 17.23
C LYS A 373 -4.94 -6.64 17.43
N ASP A 374 -5.23 -7.84 16.93
CA ASP A 374 -4.30 -8.97 16.98
C ASP A 374 -3.28 -8.94 15.82
N VAL A 375 -3.41 -7.95 14.92
CA VAL A 375 -2.47 -7.70 13.82
C VAL A 375 -1.51 -6.57 14.23
N HIS A 376 -0.20 -6.82 14.15
CA HIS A 376 0.85 -5.91 14.58
C HIS A 376 0.70 -4.48 14.03
N LEU A 377 0.50 -4.34 12.72
CA LEU A 377 0.29 -3.04 12.08
C LEU A 377 -0.89 -2.27 12.70
N PHE A 378 -2.03 -2.94 12.90
CA PHE A 378 -3.26 -2.30 13.39
C PHE A 378 -3.23 -2.08 14.91
N ALA A 379 -2.59 -2.96 15.69
CA ALA A 379 -2.36 -2.73 17.11
C ALA A 379 -1.47 -1.50 17.35
N ALA A 380 -0.36 -1.42 16.62
CA ALA A 380 0.54 -0.28 16.64
C ALA A 380 -0.15 1.00 16.20
N TYR A 381 -0.88 0.95 15.08
CA TYR A 381 -1.59 2.12 14.55
C TYR A 381 -2.71 2.59 15.48
N GLY A 382 -3.50 1.68 16.06
CA GLY A 382 -4.51 2.00 17.05
C GLY A 382 -3.92 2.69 18.28
N ALA A 383 -2.77 2.22 18.78
CA ALA A 383 -2.06 2.88 19.88
C ALA A 383 -1.55 4.28 19.51
N TRP A 384 -0.99 4.43 18.30
CA TRP A 384 -0.57 5.72 17.75
C TRP A 384 -1.77 6.70 17.66
N ILE A 385 -2.91 6.25 17.11
CA ILE A 385 -4.13 7.06 16.97
C ILE A 385 -4.68 7.48 18.34
N ARG A 386 -4.75 6.56 19.32
CA ARG A 386 -5.17 6.92 20.69
C ARG A 386 -4.32 8.03 21.28
N SER A 387 -3.02 8.00 21.03
CA SER A 387 -2.13 9.08 21.46
C SER A 387 -2.39 10.39 20.72
N ARG A 388 -2.72 10.34 19.42
CA ARG A 388 -3.07 11.54 18.63
C ARG A 388 -4.38 12.16 19.08
N LEU A 389 -5.42 11.37 19.26
CA LEU A 389 -6.73 11.84 19.71
C LEU A 389 -6.65 12.58 21.05
N ARG A 390 -5.95 12.03 22.05
CA ARG A 390 -5.73 12.71 23.34
C ARG A 390 -5.10 14.09 23.20
N LYS A 391 -4.19 14.26 22.24
CA LYS A 391 -3.51 15.55 22.03
C LYS A 391 -4.37 16.55 21.25
N LEU A 392 -5.16 16.06 20.30
CA LEU A 392 -6.17 16.88 19.62
C LEU A 392 -7.21 17.40 20.62
N GLU A 393 -7.62 16.59 21.59
CA GLU A 393 -8.54 16.99 22.67
C GLU A 393 -7.94 18.04 23.62
N ILE A 394 -6.64 17.98 23.91
CA ILE A 394 -5.93 18.94 24.79
C ILE A 394 -5.61 20.26 24.06
N GLY A 395 -5.48 20.23 22.74
CA GLY A 395 -5.14 21.38 21.90
C GLY A 395 -6.32 22.25 21.45
N VAL A 396 -7.55 21.94 21.90
CA VAL A 396 -8.80 22.68 21.63
C VAL A 396 -9.10 23.68 22.74
#